data_AF-I3R924-F1
#
_entry.id   AF-I3R924-F1
#
_cell.length_a   1.000
_cell.length_b   1.000
_cell.length_c   1.000
_cell.angle_alpha   90.00
_cell.angle_beta   90.00
_cell.angle_gamma   90.00
#
_symmetry.space_group_name_H-M   'P 1'
#
loop_
_entity.id
_entity.type
_entity.pdbx_description
1 polymer ?
#
loop_
_entity_poly.entity_id
_entity_poly.type
_entity_poly.pdbx_seq_one_letter_code
_entity_poly.pdbx_strand_id
1 'polypeptide(L)'
;MSDDEIDSRLNRRFGGEADDQKDTNDKNAENSESAMNAEKQVRVKNPWDAESVKSEWNGVTVYLPDPMKKRLDKQYQRLNYECDFQILKDRHVKPLVIEYGLDAVAEMAPDDVQDALDELEREYSSEEHTVNK
;
A
#
# COMPACT_ATOMS: atom_id res chain seq x y z
N MET A 1 20.23 -38.76 -18.83
CA MET A 1 19.34 -38.36 -17.72
C MET A 1 18.10 -37.83 -18.39
N SER A 2 16.97 -38.50 -18.18
CA SER A 2 15.71 -38.23 -18.91
C SER A 2 14.97 -37.09 -18.22
N ASP A 3 14.33 -36.21 -18.99
CA ASP A 3 13.53 -35.08 -18.48
C ASP A 3 12.46 -35.52 -17.46
N ASP A 4 11.97 -36.76 -17.55
CA ASP A 4 10.97 -37.33 -16.64
C ASP A 4 11.41 -37.37 -15.15
N GLU A 5 12.72 -37.44 -14.89
CA GLU A 5 13.24 -37.48 -13.52
C GLU A 5 13.25 -36.08 -12.88
N ILE A 6 13.35 -35.03 -13.71
CA ILE A 6 13.34 -33.63 -13.28
C ILE A 6 11.91 -33.20 -12.92
N ASP A 7 10.93 -33.59 -13.74
CA ASP A 7 9.51 -33.30 -13.50
C ASP A 7 8.99 -34.00 -12.22
N SER A 8 9.43 -35.24 -11.98
CA SER A 8 9.09 -35.97 -10.76
C SER A 8 9.62 -35.29 -9.48
N ARG A 9 10.78 -34.62 -9.55
CA ARG A 9 11.35 -33.84 -8.43
C ARG A 9 10.63 -32.51 -8.22
N LEU A 10 10.22 -31.84 -9.30
CA LEU A 10 9.48 -30.58 -9.24
C LEU A 10 8.08 -30.79 -8.67
N ASN A 11 7.38 -31.84 -9.09
CA ASN A 11 6.02 -32.13 -8.62
C ASN A 11 6.00 -32.49 -7.12
N ARG A 12 7.07 -33.10 -6.58
CA ARG A 12 7.18 -33.40 -5.15
C ARG A 12 7.48 -32.19 -4.27
N ARG A 13 8.02 -31.11 -4.85
CA ARG A 13 8.40 -29.88 -4.14
C ARG A 13 7.33 -28.78 -4.24
N PHE A 14 6.50 -28.80 -5.28
CA PHE A 14 5.51 -27.75 -5.56
C PHE A 14 4.08 -28.25 -5.85
N GLY A 15 3.86 -29.56 -5.94
CA GLY A 15 2.53 -30.16 -6.14
C GLY A 15 1.85 -30.41 -4.81
N GLY A 16 1.25 -29.37 -4.24
CA GLY A 16 0.48 -29.47 -3.01
C GLY A 16 -0.68 -28.51 -2.99
N GLU A 17 -1.72 -28.76 -3.80
CA GLU A 17 -3.12 -28.59 -3.39
C GLU A 17 -4.10 -29.15 -4.44
N ALA A 18 -4.96 -30.08 -4.00
CA ALA A 18 -6.40 -30.17 -4.31
C ALA A 18 -6.88 -31.61 -4.01
N ASP A 19 -7.72 -31.80 -2.98
CA ASP A 19 -9.17 -31.98 -3.18
C ASP A 19 -9.89 -32.66 -1.98
N ASP A 20 -11.08 -32.12 -1.70
CA ASP A 20 -12.32 -32.70 -1.17
C ASP A 20 -12.54 -33.29 0.25
N GLN A 21 -13.24 -32.47 1.05
CA GLN A 21 -14.58 -32.69 1.62
C GLN A 21 -14.89 -33.97 2.44
N LYS A 22 -15.22 -33.79 3.73
CA LYS A 22 -16.33 -34.52 4.37
C LYS A 22 -16.93 -33.82 5.60
N ASP A 23 -18.19 -33.45 5.48
CA ASP A 23 -19.16 -33.15 6.53
C ASP A 23 -19.18 -34.18 7.66
N THR A 24 -19.22 -33.72 8.92
CA THR A 24 -19.97 -34.41 9.98
C THR A 24 -20.64 -33.40 10.92
N ASN A 25 -21.97 -33.47 10.91
CA ASN A 25 -22.93 -32.99 11.89
C ASN A 25 -22.64 -33.63 13.27
N ASP A 26 -22.80 -32.92 14.40
CA ASP A 26 -23.87 -33.17 15.40
C ASP A 26 -23.61 -32.46 16.77
N LYS A 27 -24.62 -31.68 17.19
CA LYS A 27 -25.08 -31.23 18.53
C LYS A 27 -24.14 -31.28 19.76
N ASN A 28 -24.07 -30.18 20.52
CA ASN A 28 -24.56 -30.19 21.91
C ASN A 28 -24.88 -28.79 22.46
N ALA A 29 -25.86 -28.77 23.34
CA ALA A 29 -26.61 -27.66 23.90
C ALA A 29 -25.91 -26.90 25.05
N GLU A 30 -26.38 -25.67 25.24
CA GLU A 30 -26.53 -24.92 26.50
C GLU A 30 -25.35 -24.87 27.49
N ASN A 31 -24.76 -23.68 27.67
CA ASN A 31 -24.58 -23.19 29.02
C ASN A 31 -24.80 -21.67 29.11
N SER A 32 -25.70 -21.32 30.01
CA SER A 32 -26.15 -19.99 30.37
C SER A 32 -25.11 -19.17 31.13
N GLU A 33 -25.29 -17.86 31.02
CA GLU A 33 -25.03 -16.86 32.06
C GLU A 33 -23.59 -16.62 32.55
N SER A 34 -22.99 -15.58 31.99
CA SER A 34 -22.38 -14.55 32.83
C SER A 34 -22.43 -13.19 32.14
N ALA A 35 -23.57 -12.51 32.31
CA ALA A 35 -23.65 -11.07 32.14
C ALA A 35 -23.07 -10.43 33.40
N MET A 36 -21.86 -9.89 33.33
CA MET A 36 -21.42 -8.83 34.26
C MET A 36 -20.21 -8.07 33.68
N ASN A 37 -20.44 -6.78 33.40
CA ASN A 37 -19.48 -5.71 33.16
C ASN A 37 -18.58 -5.80 31.92
N ALA A 38 -19.18 -5.58 30.75
CA ALA A 38 -18.42 -5.00 29.63
C ALA A 38 -18.40 -3.48 29.82
N GLU A 39 -17.45 -2.99 30.63
CA GLU A 39 -16.93 -1.64 30.42
C GLU A 39 -16.63 -1.54 28.92
N LYS A 40 -17.30 -0.62 28.22
CA LYS A 40 -17.12 -0.42 26.79
C LYS A 40 -15.73 0.18 26.60
N GLN A 41 -14.71 -0.68 26.65
CA GLN A 41 -13.34 -0.32 26.31
C GLN A 41 -13.41 0.22 24.89
N VAL A 42 -13.27 1.54 24.77
CA VAL A 42 -13.09 2.20 23.49
C VAL A 42 -11.75 1.68 22.98
N ARG A 43 -11.79 0.61 22.20
CA ARG A 43 -10.63 0.15 21.44
C ARG A 43 -10.36 1.23 20.40
N VAL A 44 -9.45 2.14 20.72
CA VAL A 44 -8.91 3.08 19.76
C VAL A 44 -8.23 2.23 18.69
N LYS A 45 -8.88 2.13 17.52
CA LYS A 45 -8.29 1.48 16.36
C LYS A 45 -7.41 2.50 15.68
N ASN A 46 -6.11 2.33 15.75
CA ASN A 46 -5.18 3.12 14.96
C ASN A 46 -5.13 2.54 13.54
N PRO A 47 -5.45 3.30 12.47
CA PRO A 47 -5.36 2.80 11.10
C PRO A 47 -3.97 2.27 10.73
N TRP A 48 -2.93 2.73 11.44
CA TRP A 48 -1.54 2.34 11.27
C TRP A 48 -1.20 0.93 11.80
N ASP A 49 -2.07 0.35 12.64
CA ASP A 49 -1.92 -1.01 13.15
C ASP A 49 -2.45 -2.09 12.17
N ALA A 50 -2.91 -1.66 10.99
CA ALA A 50 -3.37 -2.56 9.93
C ALA A 50 -2.31 -3.62 9.58
N GLU A 51 -2.69 -4.88 9.52
CA GLU A 51 -1.84 -6.00 9.13
C GLU A 51 -1.46 -5.86 7.64
N SER A 52 -2.46 -5.56 6.79
CA SER A 52 -2.29 -5.33 5.35
C SER A 52 -2.93 -4.01 4.93
N VAL A 53 -2.10 -3.04 4.53
CA VAL A 53 -2.55 -1.74 4.00
C VAL A 53 -3.51 -1.90 2.83
N LYS A 54 -3.28 -2.88 1.95
CA LYS A 54 -4.12 -3.09 0.76
C LYS A 54 -5.51 -3.62 1.08
N SER A 55 -5.66 -4.28 2.23
CA SER A 55 -6.91 -4.89 2.66
C SER A 55 -7.74 -3.95 3.52
N GLU A 56 -7.07 -3.11 4.31
CA GLU A 56 -7.71 -2.29 5.34
C GLU A 56 -7.86 -0.81 4.94
N TRP A 57 -7.07 -0.32 3.98
CA TRP A 57 -7.13 1.09 3.55
C TRP A 57 -7.76 1.23 2.16
N ASN A 58 -8.34 2.41 1.92
CA ASN A 58 -8.89 2.76 0.61
C ASN A 58 -7.76 3.17 -0.34
N GLY A 59 -7.51 2.33 -1.36
CA GLY A 59 -6.50 2.60 -2.37
C GLY A 59 -6.90 3.75 -3.30
N VAL A 60 -6.01 4.75 -3.42
CA VAL A 60 -6.14 5.83 -4.41
C VAL A 60 -5.00 5.69 -5.43
N THR A 61 -5.37 5.66 -6.70
CA THR A 61 -4.41 5.66 -7.82
C THR A 61 -4.14 7.10 -8.24
N VAL A 62 -2.88 7.51 -8.22
CA VAL A 62 -2.44 8.84 -8.67
C VAL A 62 -1.48 8.68 -9.84
N TYR A 63 -1.71 9.43 -10.91
CA TYR A 63 -0.82 9.50 -12.07
C TYR A 63 0.18 10.64 -11.87
N LEU A 64 1.45 10.37 -12.09
CA LEU A 64 2.53 11.34 -11.94
C LEU A 64 3.35 11.39 -13.25
N PRO A 65 3.81 12.58 -13.68
CA PRO A 65 4.83 12.68 -14.71
C PRO A 65 6.07 11.86 -14.33
N ASP A 66 6.73 11.26 -15.31
CA ASP A 66 7.91 10.42 -15.08
C ASP A 66 9.00 11.09 -14.23
N PRO A 67 9.39 12.37 -14.45
CA PRO A 67 10.40 13.00 -13.62
C PRO A 67 9.92 13.21 -12.17
N MET A 68 8.63 13.48 -11.98
CA MET A 68 8.02 13.61 -10.64
C MET A 68 7.98 12.27 -9.90
N LYS A 69 7.61 11.20 -10.60
CA LYS A 69 7.68 9.83 -10.06
C LYS A 69 9.10 9.46 -9.66
N LYS A 70 10.10 9.75 -10.51
CA LYS A 70 11.52 9.53 -10.21
C LYS A 70 11.97 10.31 -8.97
N ARG A 71 11.52 11.55 -8.80
CA ARG A 71 11.78 12.36 -7.60
C ARG A 71 11.22 11.69 -6.34
N LEU A 72 9.98 11.22 -6.38
CA LEU A 72 9.37 10.47 -5.28
C LEU A 72 10.15 9.19 -4.95
N ASP A 73 10.52 8.41 -5.97
CA ASP A 73 11.31 7.18 -5.80
C ASP A 73 12.68 7.45 -5.18
N LYS A 74 13.34 8.54 -5.59
CA LYS A 74 14.62 8.97 -5.02
C LYS A 74 14.50 9.34 -3.55
N GLN A 75 13.45 10.07 -3.17
CA GLN A 75 13.23 10.41 -1.76
C GLN A 75 12.91 9.18 -0.92
N TYR A 76 12.13 8.24 -1.46
CA TYR A 76 11.90 6.95 -0.80
C TYR A 76 13.21 6.19 -0.56
N GLN A 77 14.07 6.07 -1.57
CA GLN A 77 15.37 5.40 -1.43
C GLN A 77 16.27 6.08 -0.40
N ARG A 78 16.30 7.42 -0.42
CA ARG A 78 17.04 8.23 0.55
C ARG A 78 16.57 7.96 1.97
N LEU A 79 15.26 8.06 2.22
CA LEU A 79 14.68 7.82 3.55
C LEU A 79 14.96 6.38 4.02
N ASN A 80 14.81 5.40 3.13
CA ASN A 80 15.11 4.01 3.46
C ASN A 80 16.59 3.74 3.75
N TYR A 81 17.50 4.63 3.32
CA TYR A 81 18.92 4.57 3.65
C TYR A 81 19.26 5.36 4.92
N GLU A 82 18.63 6.51 5.13
CA GLU A 82 18.96 7.44 6.22
C GLU A 82 18.24 7.10 7.55
N CYS A 83 17.11 6.40 7.51
CA CYS A 83 16.33 6.08 8.71
C CYS A 83 16.72 4.73 9.32
N ASP A 84 16.75 4.68 10.66
CA ASP A 84 17.09 3.48 11.44
C ASP A 84 15.97 2.41 11.47
N PHE A 85 14.85 2.67 10.80
CA PHE A 85 13.70 1.78 10.73
C PHE A 85 13.30 1.50 9.29
N GLN A 86 12.65 0.36 9.07
CA GLN A 86 12.22 -0.03 7.72
C GLN A 86 11.09 0.89 7.23
N ILE A 87 11.38 1.65 6.18
CA ILE A 87 10.41 2.54 5.55
C ILE A 87 9.73 1.79 4.39
N LEU A 88 8.45 1.50 4.55
CA LEU A 88 7.56 1.03 3.49
C LEU A 88 6.97 2.20 2.69
N LYS A 89 7.04 2.11 1.36
CA LYS A 89 6.56 3.15 0.45
C LYS A 89 5.05 3.40 0.56
N ASP A 90 4.26 2.33 0.52
CA ASP A 90 2.79 2.42 0.54
C ASP A 90 2.24 2.73 1.94
N ARG A 91 2.87 2.19 2.99
CA ARG A 91 2.43 2.42 4.37
C ARG A 91 2.86 3.81 4.87
N HIS A 92 4.12 4.20 4.67
CA HIS A 92 4.65 5.41 5.32
C HIS A 92 4.80 6.59 4.34
N VAL A 93 5.55 6.42 3.25
CA VAL A 93 5.97 7.57 2.43
C VAL A 93 4.82 8.20 1.66
N LYS A 94 3.95 7.40 1.04
CA LYS A 94 2.82 7.94 0.27
C LYS A 94 1.85 8.74 1.16
N PRO A 95 1.34 8.22 2.29
CA PRO A 95 0.50 9.02 3.18
C PRO A 95 1.22 10.26 3.70
N LEU A 96 2.51 10.17 4.04
CA LEU A 96 3.29 11.31 4.52
C LEU A 96 3.31 12.44 3.48
N VAL A 97 3.66 12.12 2.23
CA VAL A 97 3.69 13.11 1.14
C VAL A 97 2.31 13.70 0.87
N ILE A 98 1.26 12.88 0.94
CA ILE A 98 -0.12 13.36 0.74
C ILE A 98 -0.51 14.33 1.86
N GLU A 99 -0.30 13.98 3.12
CA GLU A 99 -0.68 14.83 4.25
C GLU A 99 0.03 16.19 4.20
N TYR A 100 1.36 16.19 4.05
CA TYR A 100 2.10 17.45 3.92
C TYR A 100 1.73 18.23 2.65
N GLY A 101 1.35 17.55 1.57
CA GLY A 101 0.85 18.18 0.36
C GLY A 101 -0.52 18.83 0.56
N LEU A 102 -1.41 18.18 1.32
CA LEU A 102 -2.73 18.72 1.67
C LEU A 102 -2.60 19.95 2.56
N ASP A 103 -1.71 19.91 3.56
CA ASP A 103 -1.42 21.06 4.41
C ASP A 103 -0.89 22.24 3.57
N ALA A 104 0.07 21.97 2.68
CA ALA A 104 0.62 23.00 1.79
C ALA A 104 -0.46 23.63 0.90
N VAL A 105 -1.38 22.84 0.35
CA VAL A 105 -2.50 23.36 -0.46
C VAL A 105 -3.52 24.11 0.38
N ALA A 106 -3.79 23.67 1.62
CA ALA A 106 -4.74 24.31 2.52
C ALA A 106 -4.26 25.70 2.99
N GLU A 107 -2.95 25.92 3.04
CA GLU A 107 -2.34 27.21 3.40
C GLU A 107 -2.27 28.21 2.23
N MET A 108 -2.46 27.77 0.98
CA MET A 108 -2.40 28.64 -0.20
C MET A 108 -3.68 29.47 -0.37
N ALA A 109 -3.52 30.73 -0.80
CA ALA A 109 -4.65 31.50 -1.28
C ALA A 109 -5.15 30.94 -2.63
N PRO A 110 -6.44 31.11 -2.98
CA PRO A 110 -6.97 30.58 -4.24
C PRO A 110 -6.19 31.01 -5.49
N ASP A 111 -5.71 32.26 -5.53
CA ASP A 111 -4.94 32.78 -6.66
C ASP A 111 -3.53 32.14 -6.72
N ASP A 112 -2.91 31.86 -5.56
CA ASP A 112 -1.58 31.22 -5.48
C ASP A 112 -1.61 29.77 -5.97
N VAL A 113 -2.75 29.08 -5.87
CA VAL A 113 -2.90 27.70 -6.37
C VAL A 113 -2.69 27.65 -7.88
N GLN A 114 -3.20 28.63 -8.62
CA GLN A 114 -3.04 28.67 -10.07
C GLN A 114 -1.56 28.86 -10.45
N ASP A 115 -0.89 29.82 -9.80
CA ASP A 115 0.54 30.07 -10.04
C ASP A 115 1.40 28.85 -9.70
N ALA A 116 1.07 28.13 -8.61
CA ALA A 116 1.75 26.91 -8.22
C ALA A 116 1.57 25.77 -9.25
N LEU A 117 0.38 25.65 -9.86
CA LEU A 117 0.13 24.67 -10.91
C LEU A 117 0.90 25.01 -12.19
N ASP A 118 0.91 26.28 -12.61
CA ASP A 118 1.65 26.73 -13.79
C ASP A 118 3.17 26.52 -13.62
N GLU A 119 3.70 26.75 -12.42
CA GLU A 119 5.08 26.45 -12.09
C GLU A 119 5.37 24.94 -12.10
N LEU A 120 4.47 24.13 -11.54
CA LEU A 120 4.61 22.67 -11.53
C LEU A 120 4.60 22.11 -12.96
N GLU A 121 3.70 22.59 -13.82
CA GLU A 121 3.66 22.21 -15.23
C GLU A 121 4.96 22.59 -15.94
N ARG A 122 5.47 23.82 -15.69
CA ARG A 122 6.75 24.28 -16.26
C ARG A 122 7.95 23.46 -15.78
N GLU A 123 8.03 23.13 -14.48
CA GLU A 123 9.14 22.35 -13.90
C GLU A 123 9.22 20.94 -14.50
N TYR A 124 8.06 20.33 -14.78
CA TYR A 124 7.95 18.96 -15.26
C TYR A 124 7.69 18.83 -16.77
N SER A 125 7.57 19.96 -17.47
CA SER A 125 7.52 19.99 -18.93
C SER A 125 8.82 19.44 -19.52
N SER A 126 8.68 18.46 -20.41
CA SER A 126 9.82 17.86 -21.12
C SER A 126 10.01 18.62 -22.45
N GLU A 127 11.23 19.05 -22.76
CA GLU A 127 11.53 19.48 -24.13
C GLU A 127 11.50 18.26 -25.06
N GLU A 128 10.40 18.07 -25.80
CA GLU A 128 10.37 17.09 -26.88
C GLU A 128 11.27 17.56 -28.02
N HIS A 129 12.53 17.10 -28.03
CA HIS A 129 13.35 17.18 -29.24
C HIS A 129 12.78 16.19 -30.27
N THR A 130 11.82 16.64 -31.06
CA THR A 130 11.38 15.94 -32.27
C THR A 130 12.53 15.96 -33.27
N VAL A 131 13.35 14.91 -33.28
CA VAL A 131 14.27 14.64 -34.38
C VAL A 131 13.42 14.18 -35.56
N ASN A 132 13.10 15.12 -36.46
CA ASN A 132 12.50 14.79 -37.76
C ASN A 132 13.49 13.89 -38.52
N LYS A 133 12.99 12.70 -38.91
CA LYS A 133 13.72 11.69 -39.69
C LYS A 133 13.57 11.95 -41.18
#